data_AF-A0A2R5LFL2-F1
#
_entry.id   AF-A0A2R5LFL2-F1
#
_cell.length_a   1.000
_cell.length_b   1.000
_cell.length_c   1.000
_cell.angle_alpha   90.00
_cell.angle_beta   90.00
_cell.angle_gamma   90.00
#
_symmetry.space_group_name_H-M   'P 1'
#
loop_
_entity.id
_entity.type
_entity.pdbx_description
1 polymer ?
#
loop_
_entity_poly.entity_id
_entity_poly.type
_entity_poly.pdbx_seq_one_letter_code
_entity_poly.pdbx_strand_id
1 'polypeptide(L)'
;MRLTDTQHNKRLPPPPPYKFREMLPMVLKDKVSGKGGKQHDVACMPEMMTLFSCLAEKNYDSQNCGKETAAFQKCYDAHRAKKAQYKATGSQGILVPGMKASQLTPQQANTLLKMYPVTKIMRKIKY
;
A
#
# COMPACT_ATOMS: atom_id res chain seq x y z
N MET A 1 29.03 -22.33 37.15
CA MET A 1 29.14 -23.30 36.03
C MET A 1 29.69 -22.57 34.82
N ARG A 2 30.81 -23.03 34.28
CA ARG A 2 31.47 -22.47 33.10
C ARG A 2 30.64 -22.87 31.87
N LEU A 3 30.11 -21.89 31.14
CA LEU A 3 29.49 -22.14 29.84
C LEU A 3 30.63 -22.28 28.82
N THR A 4 30.75 -23.49 28.30
CA THR A 4 31.73 -23.87 27.27
C THR A 4 31.49 -23.07 25.99
N ASP A 5 32.59 -22.49 25.53
CA ASP A 5 32.76 -21.76 24.29
C ASP A 5 32.31 -22.62 23.09
N THR A 6 31.14 -22.31 22.55
CA THR A 6 30.69 -22.87 21.28
C THR A 6 31.25 -21.94 20.21
N GLN A 7 32.21 -22.43 19.43
CA GLN A 7 32.78 -21.69 18.31
C GLN A 7 31.69 -21.33 17.31
N HIS A 8 31.17 -20.11 17.42
CA HIS A 8 30.21 -19.56 16.50
C HIS A 8 30.94 -19.01 15.27
N ASN A 9 30.41 -19.38 14.10
CA ASN A 9 30.74 -18.85 12.79
C ASN A 9 31.07 -17.35 12.84
N LYS A 10 32.32 -16.96 12.52
CA LYS A 10 32.89 -15.60 12.68
C LYS A 10 32.25 -14.49 11.80
N ARG A 11 31.10 -14.74 11.20
CA ARG A 11 30.39 -13.79 10.32
C ARG A 11 29.20 -13.12 10.98
N LEU A 12 28.92 -13.42 12.25
CA LEU A 12 27.90 -12.67 12.97
C LEU A 12 28.49 -11.33 13.43
N PRO A 13 27.78 -10.21 13.21
CA PRO A 13 28.19 -8.94 13.77
C PRO A 13 28.24 -9.06 15.31
N PRO A 14 29.20 -8.39 15.97
CA PRO A 14 29.24 -8.37 17.42
C PRO A 14 27.91 -7.83 17.96
N PRO A 15 27.36 -8.42 19.04
CA PRO A 15 26.10 -7.96 19.61
C PRO A 15 26.24 -6.48 20.02
N PRO A 16 25.22 -5.65 19.80
CA PRO A 16 25.28 -4.25 20.18
C PRO A 16 25.50 -4.14 21.70
N PRO A 17 26.24 -3.12 22.18
CA PRO A 17 26.55 -2.94 23.59
C PRO A 17 25.32 -2.58 24.45
N TYR A 18 24.16 -2.37 23.84
CA TYR A 18 22.90 -2.03 24.49
C TYR A 18 21.84 -3.10 24.25
N LYS A 19 21.02 -3.36 25.29
CA LYS A 19 19.83 -4.20 25.16
C LYS A 19 18.72 -3.40 24.49
N PHE A 20 18.05 -4.01 23.52
CA PHE A 20 16.86 -3.42 22.93
C PHE A 20 15.78 -3.25 24.01
N ARG A 21 15.26 -2.03 24.15
CA ARG A 21 14.15 -1.72 25.04
C ARG A 21 12.91 -1.48 24.20
N GLU A 22 11.98 -2.42 24.26
CA GLU A 22 10.68 -2.32 23.58
C GLU A 22 9.87 -1.16 24.17
N MET A 23 9.54 -0.14 23.36
CA MET A 23 8.55 0.87 23.74
C MET A 23 7.12 0.34 23.67
N LEU A 24 6.88 -0.63 22.78
CA LEU A 24 5.63 -1.35 22.63
C LEU A 24 5.97 -2.84 22.52
N PRO A 25 5.13 -3.72 23.09
CA PRO A 25 5.37 -5.14 23.04
C PRO A 25 5.45 -5.60 21.57
N MET A 26 6.47 -6.42 21.26
CA MET A 26 6.63 -7.06 19.95
C MET A 26 5.60 -8.16 19.71
N VAL A 27 4.31 -7.77 19.70
CA VAL A 27 3.18 -8.66 19.45
C VAL A 27 2.35 -8.12 18.28
N LEU A 28 1.97 -9.03 17.38
CA LEU A 28 1.05 -8.70 16.30
C LEU A 28 -0.33 -8.38 16.87
N LYS A 29 -0.94 -7.32 16.33
CA LYS A 29 -2.31 -6.91 16.67
C LYS A 29 -3.29 -7.52 15.69
N ASP A 30 -4.54 -7.68 16.12
CA ASP A 30 -5.65 -8.15 15.29
C ASP A 30 -6.23 -7.04 14.38
N LYS A 31 -5.52 -5.91 14.23
CA LYS A 31 -5.92 -4.79 13.37
C LYS A 31 -4.72 -4.09 12.73
N VAL A 32 -4.92 -3.63 11.51
CA VAL A 32 -4.02 -2.76 10.76
C VAL A 32 -4.53 -1.31 10.75
N SER A 33 -3.61 -0.36 10.75
CA SER A 33 -3.92 1.07 10.67
C SER A 33 -4.31 1.46 9.25
N GLY A 34 -5.40 2.20 9.08
CA GLY A 34 -5.83 2.72 7.78
C GLY A 34 -5.11 3.99 7.31
N LYS A 35 -4.13 4.49 8.07
CA LYS A 35 -3.58 5.85 7.91
C LYS A 35 -2.77 6.05 6.61
N GLY A 36 -2.33 4.98 5.94
CA GLY A 36 -1.44 5.04 4.77
C GLY A 36 -2.08 4.79 3.39
N GLY A 37 -3.39 4.60 3.29
CA GLY A 37 -4.04 4.13 2.05
C GLY A 37 -4.18 5.14 0.90
N LYS A 38 -3.40 6.23 0.86
CA LYS A 38 -3.45 7.15 -0.27
C LYS A 38 -2.70 6.51 -1.44
N GLN A 39 -3.44 6.10 -2.47
CA GLN A 39 -2.86 5.71 -3.76
C GLN A 39 -2.15 6.94 -4.33
N HIS A 40 -0.83 6.84 -4.53
CA HIS A 40 0.03 7.91 -5.05
C HIS A 40 0.18 7.86 -6.58
N ASP A 41 -0.74 7.17 -7.27
CA ASP A 41 -0.67 7.06 -8.72
C ASP A 41 -0.82 8.43 -9.39
N VAL A 42 0.18 8.75 -10.21
CA VAL A 42 0.13 9.88 -11.14
C VAL A 42 -0.69 9.43 -12.34
N ALA A 43 -1.91 9.95 -12.46
CA ALA A 43 -2.82 9.58 -13.54
C ALA A 43 -2.62 10.44 -14.78
N CYS A 44 -2.77 9.82 -15.96
CA CYS A 44 -2.87 10.50 -17.27
C CYS A 44 -1.66 11.34 -17.68
N MET A 45 -0.45 10.96 -17.25
CA MET A 45 0.80 11.62 -17.66
C MET A 45 1.01 11.64 -19.18
N PRO A 46 0.85 10.52 -19.92
CA PRO A 46 1.05 10.52 -21.37
C PRO A 46 0.16 11.54 -22.10
N GLU A 47 -1.12 11.55 -21.79
CA GLU A 47 -2.14 12.40 -22.40
C GLU A 47 -1.97 13.88 -22.01
N MET A 48 -1.45 14.13 -20.80
CA MET A 48 -1.09 15.47 -20.38
C MET A 48 0.11 16.01 -21.17
N MET A 49 1.11 15.15 -21.47
CA MET A 49 2.27 15.57 -22.26
C MET A 49 1.89 15.90 -23.71
N THR A 50 0.99 15.12 -24.33
CA THR A 50 0.53 15.38 -25.71
C THR A 50 -0.32 16.66 -25.79
N LEU A 51 -1.13 16.93 -24.77
CA LEU A 51 -1.85 18.19 -24.63
C LEU A 51 -0.88 19.37 -24.57
N PHE A 52 0.17 19.27 -23.73
CA PHE A 52 1.15 20.34 -23.58
C PHE A 52 1.98 20.58 -24.83
N SER A 53 2.35 19.54 -25.59
CA SER A 53 3.02 19.72 -26.88
C SER A 53 2.13 20.47 -27.88
N CYS A 54 0.85 20.11 -27.98
CA CYS A 54 -0.08 20.82 -28.87
C CYS A 54 -0.26 22.30 -28.46
N LEU A 55 -0.41 22.57 -27.17
CA LEU A 55 -0.56 23.93 -26.66
C LEU A 55 0.70 24.77 -26.94
N ALA A 56 1.90 24.19 -26.76
CA ALA A 56 3.15 24.87 -27.05
C ALA A 56 3.29 25.27 -28.54
N GLU A 57 2.89 24.40 -29.45
CA GLU A 57 2.92 24.67 -30.90
C GLU A 57 1.90 25.72 -31.35
N LYS A 58 0.80 25.89 -30.60
CA LYS A 58 -0.35 26.73 -30.98
C LYS A 58 -0.53 27.95 -30.06
N ASN A 59 0.55 28.41 -29.42
CA ASN A 59 0.53 29.57 -28.51
C ASN A 59 -0.55 29.48 -27.42
N TYR A 60 -0.77 28.28 -26.90
CA TYR A 60 -1.74 27.96 -25.86
C TYR A 60 -3.21 28.22 -26.23
N ASP A 61 -3.54 28.28 -27.52
CA ASP A 61 -4.92 28.38 -27.97
C ASP A 61 -5.65 27.04 -27.83
N SER A 62 -6.49 26.96 -26.80
CA SER A 62 -7.28 25.77 -26.43
C SER A 62 -8.21 25.28 -27.54
N GLN A 63 -8.63 26.14 -28.47
CA GLN A 63 -9.56 25.77 -29.55
C GLN A 63 -8.91 24.86 -30.59
N ASN A 64 -7.58 24.97 -30.76
CA ASN A 64 -6.83 24.21 -31.77
C ASN A 64 -6.41 22.81 -31.29
N CYS A 65 -6.50 22.53 -29.98
CA CYS A 65 -6.05 21.28 -29.37
C CYS A 65 -7.19 20.34 -28.92
N GLY A 66 -8.40 20.50 -29.49
CA GLY A 66 -9.60 19.77 -29.04
C GLY A 66 -9.46 18.23 -29.00
N LYS A 67 -8.65 17.63 -29.88
CA LYS A 67 -8.38 16.18 -29.87
C LYS A 67 -7.63 15.73 -28.63
N GLU A 68 -6.53 16.42 -28.29
CA GLU A 68 -5.70 16.12 -27.12
C GLU A 68 -6.46 16.42 -25.81
N THR A 69 -7.24 17.51 -25.80
CA THR A 69 -8.11 17.85 -24.65
C THR A 69 -9.13 16.75 -24.38
N ALA A 70 -9.80 16.26 -25.42
CA ALA A 70 -10.75 15.17 -25.28
C ALA A 70 -10.09 13.86 -24.83
N ALA A 71 -8.88 13.55 -25.28
CA ALA A 71 -8.12 12.38 -24.85
C ALA A 71 -7.75 12.45 -23.36
N PHE A 72 -7.19 13.57 -22.92
CA PHE A 72 -6.85 13.81 -21.51
C PHE A 72 -8.09 13.70 -20.61
N GLN A 73 -9.20 14.33 -21.02
CA GLN A 73 -10.43 14.34 -20.23
C GLN A 73 -11.03 12.95 -20.08
N LYS A 74 -11.03 12.15 -21.15
CA LYS A 74 -11.43 10.73 -21.09
C LYS A 74 -10.58 9.92 -20.10
N CYS A 75 -9.26 10.10 -20.12
CA CYS A 75 -8.38 9.42 -19.16
C CYS A 75 -8.69 9.85 -17.72
N TYR A 76 -8.88 11.15 -17.49
CA TYR A 76 -9.16 11.71 -16.18
C TYR A 76 -10.48 11.17 -15.60
N ASP A 77 -11.53 11.14 -16.40
CA ASP A 77 -12.85 10.63 -15.99
C ASP A 77 -12.79 9.13 -15.66
N ALA A 78 -12.09 8.34 -16.48
CA ALA A 78 -11.86 6.92 -16.21
C ALA A 78 -11.09 6.70 -14.89
N HIS A 79 -10.05 7.48 -14.64
CA HIS A 79 -9.30 7.41 -13.38
C HIS A 79 -10.16 7.84 -12.18
N ARG A 80 -10.97 8.90 -12.31
CA ARG A 80 -11.90 9.34 -11.27
C ARG A 80 -12.92 8.26 -10.93
N ALA A 81 -13.48 7.61 -11.95
CA ALA A 81 -14.42 6.50 -11.78
C ALA A 81 -13.77 5.31 -11.06
N LYS A 82 -12.57 4.88 -11.47
CA LYS A 82 -11.80 3.82 -10.81
C LYS A 82 -11.50 4.15 -9.34
N LYS A 83 -11.10 5.39 -9.05
CA LYS A 83 -10.83 5.86 -7.68
C LYS A 83 -12.09 5.86 -6.81
N ALA A 84 -13.24 6.23 -7.38
CA ALA A 84 -14.52 6.16 -6.68
C ALA A 84 -14.91 4.70 -6.39
N GLN A 85 -14.78 3.81 -7.37
CA GLN A 85 -15.02 2.38 -7.20
C GLN A 85 -14.13 1.76 -6.11
N TYR A 86 -12.83 2.05 -6.14
CA TYR A 86 -11.89 1.57 -5.11
C TYR A 86 -12.25 2.04 -3.69
N LYS A 87 -12.72 3.29 -3.54
CA LYS A 87 -13.21 3.79 -2.25
C LYS A 87 -14.50 3.09 -1.82
N ALA A 88 -15.43 2.88 -2.74
CA ALA A 88 -16.69 2.22 -2.46
C ALA A 88 -16.44 0.76 -2.02
N THR A 89 -15.70 -0.02 -2.80
CA THR A 89 -15.36 -1.42 -2.47
C THR A 89 -14.52 -1.52 -1.20
N GLY A 90 -13.55 -0.61 -1.03
CA GLY A 90 -12.74 -0.52 0.19
C GLY A 90 -13.58 -0.23 1.44
N SER A 91 -14.58 0.64 1.34
CA SER A 91 -15.46 0.99 2.47
C SER A 91 -16.38 -0.14 2.93
N GLN A 92 -16.73 -1.04 2.02
CA GLN A 92 -17.66 -2.15 2.31
C GLN A 92 -16.95 -3.33 3.00
N GLY A 93 -15.62 -3.39 2.98
CA GLY A 93 -14.86 -4.46 3.62
C GLY A 93 -15.14 -5.87 3.05
N ILE A 94 -15.73 -5.96 1.86
CA ILE A 94 -16.11 -7.21 1.19
C ILE A 94 -14.85 -7.94 0.74
N LEU A 95 -14.73 -9.21 1.10
CA LEU A 95 -13.61 -10.06 0.73
C LEU A 95 -13.90 -10.77 -0.58
N VAL A 96 -13.11 -10.47 -1.61
CA VAL A 96 -13.17 -11.20 -2.89
C VAL A 96 -12.13 -12.33 -2.84
N PRO A 97 -12.53 -13.60 -3.06
CA PRO A 97 -11.60 -14.72 -3.10
C PRO A 97 -10.52 -14.54 -4.18
N GLY A 98 -9.28 -14.93 -3.88
CA GLY A 98 -8.14 -14.89 -4.82
C GLY A 98 -7.36 -13.56 -4.85
N MET A 99 -7.76 -12.54 -4.07
CA MET A 99 -6.98 -11.31 -3.95
C MET A 99 -5.67 -11.53 -3.16
N LYS A 100 -4.57 -10.93 -3.63
CA LYS A 100 -3.29 -10.94 -2.91
C LYS A 100 -3.34 -9.97 -1.73
N ALA A 101 -2.58 -10.26 -0.67
CA ALA A 101 -2.48 -9.40 0.52
C ALA A 101 -2.12 -7.92 0.21
N SER A 102 -1.33 -7.66 -0.83
CA SER A 102 -0.94 -6.31 -1.26
C SER A 102 -2.07 -5.50 -1.91
N GLN A 103 -3.13 -6.17 -2.36
CA GLN A 103 -4.27 -5.55 -3.03
C GLN A 103 -5.45 -5.30 -2.07
N LEU A 104 -5.37 -5.81 -0.83
CA LEU A 104 -6.43 -5.60 0.16
C LEU A 104 -6.39 -4.18 0.70
N THR A 105 -7.57 -3.59 0.82
CA THR A 105 -7.72 -2.35 1.58
C THR A 105 -7.56 -2.62 3.09
N PRO A 106 -7.18 -1.62 3.90
CA PRO A 106 -7.04 -1.80 5.35
C PRO A 106 -8.33 -2.29 6.02
N GLN A 107 -9.49 -1.92 5.48
CA GLN A 107 -10.77 -2.35 6.01
C GLN A 107 -11.03 -3.83 5.71
N GLN A 108 -10.80 -4.27 4.47
CA GLN A 108 -10.86 -5.69 4.10
C GLN A 108 -9.89 -6.53 4.93
N ALA A 109 -8.64 -6.08 5.10
CA ALA A 109 -7.67 -6.76 5.95
C ALA A 109 -8.15 -6.85 7.40
N ASN A 110 -8.74 -5.78 7.95
CA ASN A 110 -9.33 -5.81 9.29
C ASN A 110 -10.54 -6.72 9.41
N THR A 111 -11.38 -6.85 8.37
CA THR A 111 -12.47 -7.84 8.34
C THR A 111 -11.91 -9.26 8.44
N LEU A 112 -10.84 -9.55 7.69
CA LEU A 112 -10.18 -10.86 7.74
C LEU A 112 -9.53 -11.15 9.09
N LEU A 113 -8.82 -10.19 9.67
CA LEU A 113 -8.17 -10.33 10.98
C LEU A 113 -9.17 -10.45 12.13
N LYS A 114 -10.40 -9.92 11.99
CA LYS A 114 -11.48 -10.16 12.95
C LYS A 114 -11.97 -11.61 12.92
N MET A 115 -12.08 -12.20 11.74
CA MET A 115 -12.49 -13.60 11.60
C MET A 115 -11.40 -14.55 12.11
N TYR A 116 -10.13 -14.24 11.84
CA TYR A 116 -8.98 -15.04 12.22
C TYR A 116 -7.97 -14.22 13.05
N PRO A 117 -8.25 -14.01 14.35
CA PRO A 117 -7.39 -13.21 15.21
C PRO A 117 -6.03 -13.87 15.43
N VAL A 118 -4.97 -13.12 15.11
CA VAL A 118 -3.57 -13.53 15.20
C VAL A 118 -3.18 -13.80 16.65
N THR A 119 -3.76 -13.07 17.60
CA THR A 119 -3.54 -13.31 19.04
C THR A 119 -3.93 -14.72 19.48
N LYS A 120 -5.00 -15.29 18.91
CA LYS A 120 -5.43 -16.66 19.20
C LYS A 120 -4.55 -17.71 18.52
N ILE A 121 -4.05 -17.41 17.32
CA ILE A 121 -3.17 -18.30 16.55
C ILE A 121 -1.79 -18.39 17.22
N MET A 122 -1.20 -17.24 17.56
CA MET A 122 0.14 -17.18 18.18
C MET A 122 0.18 -17.80 19.58
N ARG A 123 -0.92 -17.75 20.35
CA ARG A 123 -1.01 -18.43 21.65
C ARG A 123 -0.89 -19.95 21.55
N LYS A 124 -1.29 -20.56 20.42
CA LYS A 124 -1.16 -22.00 20.17
C LYS A 124 0.26 -22.42 19.78
N ILE A 125 1.13 -21.47 19.44
CA ILE A 125 2.51 -21.72 18.96
C ILE A 125 3.54 -21.47 20.08
N LYS A 126 3.12 -20.90 21.22
CA LYS A 126 3.97 -20.87 22.41
C LYS A 126 4.18 -22.31 22.92
N TYR A 127 5.38 -22.81 22.68
CA TYR A 127 5.98 -23.97 23.36
C TYR A 127 6.06 -23.72 24.86
#